data_AF-A0AAV6PDF0-F1
#
_entry.id   AF-A0AAV6PDF0-F1
#
_cell.length_a   1.000
_cell.length_b   1.000
_cell.length_c   1.000
_cell.angle_alpha   90.00
_cell.angle_beta   90.00
_cell.angle_gamma   90.00
#
_symmetry.space_group_name_H-M   'P 1'
#
loop_
_entity.id
_entity.type
_entity.pdbx_description
1 polymer ?
#
loop_
_entity_poly.entity_id
_entity_poly.type
_entity_poly.pdbx_seq_one_letter_code
_entity_poly.pdbx_strand_id
1 'polypeptide(L)'
;MLIAELKAKLSQSSGAEVSQSVSHLSDRTMANPLRAEVVRLYKNLLYLGREYPKGGDYFRDRLRAAFIKNKSVQDPERVKELIARGEFVARELEALYYLRKYRAMKKRYYEE
;
A
#
# COMPACT_ATOMS: atom_id res chain seq x y z
N MET A 1 -17.51 7.24 -58.10
CA MET A 1 -18.01 6.57 -56.88
C MET A 1 -16.90 6.07 -55.96
N LEU A 2 -15.81 5.48 -56.48
CA LEU A 2 -14.69 4.96 -55.68
C LEU A 2 -14.05 5.96 -54.68
N ILE A 3 -13.88 7.22 -55.09
CA ILE A 3 -13.19 8.25 -54.28
C ILE A 3 -14.06 8.70 -53.08
N ALA A 4 -15.38 8.73 -53.23
CA ALA A 4 -16.30 9.08 -52.15
C ALA A 4 -16.35 7.98 -51.08
N GLU A 5 -16.25 6.72 -51.51
CA GLU A 5 -16.27 5.54 -50.64
C GLU A 5 -14.97 5.40 -49.84
N LEU A 6 -13.83 5.74 -50.44
CA LEU A 6 -12.53 5.79 -49.74
C LEU A 6 -12.47 6.93 -48.70
N LYS A 7 -13.05 8.10 -48.97
CA LYS A 7 -13.16 9.19 -47.98
C LYS A 7 -14.05 8.82 -46.79
N ALA A 8 -15.14 8.08 -47.02
CA ALA A 8 -16.00 7.60 -45.95
C ALA A 8 -15.32 6.55 -45.05
N LYS A 9 -14.52 5.64 -45.63
CA LYS A 9 -13.73 4.64 -44.88
C LYS A 9 -12.56 5.23 -44.09
N LEU A 10 -11.93 6.30 -44.59
CA LEU A 10 -10.87 7.01 -43.84
C LEU A 10 -11.44 7.86 -42.69
N SER A 11 -12.68 8.34 -42.81
CA SER A 11 -13.36 9.09 -41.75
C SER A 11 -13.87 8.21 -40.60
N GLN A 12 -14.10 6.92 -40.82
CA GLN A 12 -14.61 5.99 -39.79
C GLN A 12 -13.51 5.25 -39.01
N SER A 13 -12.29 5.17 -39.53
CA SER A 13 -11.18 4.44 -38.90
C SER A 13 -10.34 5.28 -37.90
N SER A 14 -10.45 6.62 -37.94
CA SER A 14 -9.57 7.49 -37.15
C SER A 14 -10.07 7.84 -35.73
N GLY A 15 -11.35 7.63 -35.41
CA GLY A 15 -11.93 8.11 -34.15
C GLY A 15 -11.86 7.12 -32.97
N ALA A 16 -11.95 5.82 -33.26
CA ALA A 16 -12.02 4.77 -32.24
C ALA A 16 -10.63 4.38 -31.70
N GLU A 17 -9.62 4.28 -32.57
CA GLU A 17 -8.26 3.90 -32.17
C GLU A 17 -7.54 5.02 -31.41
N VAL A 18 -7.79 6.28 -31.77
CA VAL A 18 -7.27 7.45 -31.04
C VAL A 18 -7.90 7.55 -29.65
N SER A 19 -9.19 7.23 -29.51
CA SER A 19 -9.86 7.22 -28.21
C SER A 19 -9.37 6.09 -27.28
N GLN A 20 -9.05 4.91 -27.82
CA GLN A 20 -8.46 3.80 -27.05
C GLN A 20 -6.99 4.02 -26.65
N SER A 21 -6.22 4.76 -27.46
CA SER A 21 -4.84 5.13 -27.13
C SER A 21 -4.76 6.32 -26.18
N VAL A 22 -5.69 7.28 -26.28
CA VAL A 22 -5.83 8.40 -25.33
C VAL A 22 -6.32 7.91 -23.95
N SER A 23 -7.21 6.90 -23.88
CA SER A 23 -7.63 6.32 -22.60
C SER A 23 -6.50 5.59 -21.86
N HIS A 24 -5.64 4.88 -22.61
CA HIS A 24 -4.42 4.25 -22.07
C HIS A 24 -3.37 5.26 -21.58
N LEU A 25 -3.37 6.48 -22.11
CA LEU A 25 -2.48 7.57 -21.69
C LEU A 25 -3.00 8.28 -20.43
N SER A 26 -4.32 8.38 -20.24
CA SER A 26 -4.94 8.96 -19.03
C SER A 26 -4.75 8.13 -17.76
N ASP A 27 -4.63 6.80 -17.87
CA ASP A 27 -4.38 5.91 -16.72
C ASP A 27 -2.98 6.09 -16.09
N ARG A 28 -1.99 6.57 -16.88
CA ARG A 28 -0.62 6.77 -16.40
C ARG A 28 -0.44 7.95 -15.44
N THR A 29 -1.41 8.85 -15.38
CA THR A 29 -1.34 10.11 -14.61
C THR A 29 -2.23 10.13 -13.38
N MET A 30 -2.86 9.00 -13.04
CA MET A 30 -3.59 8.88 -11.78
C MET A 30 -2.59 8.83 -10.63
N ALA A 31 -2.60 9.86 -9.77
CA ALA A 31 -1.91 9.83 -8.49
C ALA A 31 -2.23 8.50 -7.81
N ASN A 32 -1.20 7.67 -7.53
CA ASN A 32 -1.39 6.32 -7.01
C ASN A 32 -2.35 6.36 -5.80
N PRO A 33 -3.61 5.90 -5.95
CA PRO A 33 -4.66 6.16 -4.97
C PRO A 33 -4.34 5.54 -3.61
N LEU A 34 -3.50 4.51 -3.60
CA LEU A 34 -3.10 3.77 -2.41
C LEU A 34 -1.87 4.37 -1.72
N ARG A 35 -1.18 5.35 -2.33
CA ARG A 35 0.03 5.94 -1.75
C ARG A 35 -0.24 6.58 -0.39
N ALA A 36 -1.38 7.26 -0.24
CA ALA A 36 -1.76 7.88 1.03
C ALA A 36 -1.93 6.83 2.14
N GLU A 37 -2.56 5.70 1.82
CA GLU A 37 -2.78 4.59 2.75
C GLU A 37 -1.46 3.92 3.16
N VAL A 38 -0.56 3.68 2.20
CA VAL A 38 0.78 3.14 2.47
C VAL A 38 1.57 4.06 3.42
N VAL A 39 1.51 5.37 3.21
CA VAL A 39 2.18 6.36 4.07
C VAL A 39 1.57 6.37 5.48
N ARG A 40 0.23 6.32 5.58
CA ARG A 40 -0.48 6.24 6.87
C ARG A 40 -0.06 4.97 7.63
N LEU A 41 -0.06 3.83 6.96
CA LEU A 41 0.36 2.56 7.52
C LEU A 41 1.81 2.61 8.02
N TYR A 42 2.73 3.16 7.24
CA TYR A 42 4.14 3.32 7.63
C TYR A 42 4.29 4.15 8.91
N LYS A 43 3.59 5.28 9.00
CA LYS A 43 3.61 6.14 10.19
C LYS A 43 3.02 5.44 11.43
N ASN A 44 1.91 4.72 11.25
CA ASN A 44 1.28 3.97 12.33
C ASN A 44 2.20 2.85 12.86
N LEU A 45 2.79 2.06 11.97
CA LEU A 45 3.74 1.01 12.36
C LEU A 45 4.97 1.58 13.05
N LEU A 46 5.49 2.72 12.58
CA LEU A 46 6.62 3.37 13.22
C LEU A 46 6.27 3.88 14.63
N TYR A 47 5.04 4.32 14.87
CA TYR A 47 4.57 4.71 16.19
C TYR A 47 4.44 3.51 17.13
N LEU A 48 3.74 2.45 16.70
CA LEU A 48 3.55 1.23 17.47
C LEU A 48 4.87 0.51 17.78
N GLY A 49 5.83 0.56 16.85
CA GLY A 49 7.13 -0.09 16.98
C GLY A 49 8.12 0.60 17.93
N ARG A 50 7.82 1.78 18.50
CA ARG A 50 8.77 2.50 19.37
C ARG A 50 9.10 1.74 20.65
N GLU A 51 8.10 1.07 21.22
CA GLU A 51 8.24 0.27 22.44
C GLU A 51 8.55 -1.21 22.15
N TYR A 52 9.04 -1.51 20.94
CA TYR A 52 9.36 -2.87 20.58
C TYR A 52 10.43 -3.45 21.55
N PRO A 53 10.31 -4.71 22.01
CA PRO A 53 11.19 -5.26 23.06
C PRO A 53 12.68 -5.21 22.74
N LYS A 54 13.05 -5.21 21.44
CA LYS A 54 14.45 -5.11 20.97
C LYS A 54 14.89 -3.67 20.67
N GLY A 55 14.06 -2.68 21.01
CA GLY A 55 14.28 -1.26 20.73
C GLY A 55 13.57 -0.78 19.46
N GLY A 56 13.23 0.51 19.44
CA GLY A 56 12.54 1.16 18.32
C GLY A 56 13.39 1.21 17.04
N ASP A 57 14.71 1.38 17.15
CA ASP A 57 15.61 1.43 15.99
C ASP A 57 15.68 0.07 15.28
N TYR A 58 15.74 -1.02 16.05
CA TYR A 58 15.70 -2.38 15.51
C TYR A 58 14.44 -2.63 14.67
N PHE A 59 13.28 -2.20 15.20
CA PHE A 59 12.03 -2.33 14.49
C PHE A 59 11.99 -1.43 13.24
N ARG A 60 12.44 -0.18 13.37
CA ARG A 60 12.48 0.80 12.28
C ARG A 60 13.30 0.30 11.09
N ASP A 61 14.46 -0.29 11.33
CA ASP A 61 15.32 -0.80 10.26
C ASP A 61 14.64 -1.95 9.49
N ARG A 62 14.00 -2.87 10.22
CA ARG A 62 13.22 -3.96 9.59
C ARG A 62 12.00 -3.45 8.84
N LEU A 63 11.28 -2.49 9.41
CA LEU A 63 10.14 -1.84 8.76
C LEU A 63 10.59 -1.20 7.46
N ARG A 64 11.69 -0.43 7.49
CA ARG A 64 12.26 0.22 6.31
C ARG A 64 12.66 -0.81 5.26
N ALA A 65 13.35 -1.89 5.65
CA ALA A 65 13.74 -2.95 4.72
C ALA A 65 12.53 -3.62 4.05
N ALA A 66 11.46 -3.88 4.79
CA ALA A 66 10.23 -4.47 4.26
C ALA A 66 9.55 -3.56 3.22
N PHE A 67 9.48 -2.24 3.46
CA PHE A 67 8.91 -1.29 2.51
C PHE A 67 9.80 -1.10 1.27
N ILE A 68 11.13 -1.08 1.44
CA ILE A 68 12.08 -1.01 0.32
C ILE A 68 11.95 -2.24 -0.59
N LYS A 69 11.84 -3.44 -0.01
CA LYS A 69 11.68 -4.69 -0.76
C LYS A 69 10.46 -4.66 -1.69
N ASN A 70 9.40 -3.95 -1.32
CA ASN A 70 8.15 -3.87 -2.08
C ASN A 70 8.01 -2.55 -2.87
N LYS A 71 9.06 -1.73 -2.97
CA LYS A 71 9.00 -0.39 -3.62
C LYS A 71 8.56 -0.44 -5.09
N SER A 72 8.90 -1.51 -5.81
CA SER A 72 8.65 -1.65 -7.25
C SER A 72 7.28 -2.28 -7.57
N VAL A 73 6.46 -2.62 -6.57
CA VAL A 73 5.13 -3.18 -6.80
C VAL A 73 4.20 -2.07 -7.30
N GLN A 74 3.68 -2.22 -8.52
CA GLN A 74 2.77 -1.26 -9.15
C GLN A 74 1.34 -1.78 -9.27
N ASP A 75 1.13 -3.09 -9.12
CA ASP A 75 -0.19 -3.71 -9.18
C ASP A 75 -1.07 -3.28 -7.98
N PRO A 76 -2.22 -2.61 -8.21
CA PRO A 76 -3.08 -2.11 -7.13
C PRO A 76 -3.60 -3.20 -6.19
N GLU A 77 -3.97 -4.37 -6.71
CA GLU A 77 -4.47 -5.47 -5.90
C GLU A 77 -3.37 -6.01 -4.98
N ARG A 78 -2.17 -6.20 -5.51
CA ARG A 78 -1.02 -6.57 -4.69
C ARG A 78 -0.66 -5.54 -3.63
N VAL A 79 -0.81 -4.25 -3.92
CA VAL A 79 -0.59 -3.18 -2.92
C VAL A 79 -1.61 -3.28 -1.79
N LYS A 80 -2.89 -3.52 -2.09
CA LYS A 80 -3.94 -3.72 -1.07
C LYS A 80 -3.64 -4.93 -0.17
N GLU A 81 -3.20 -6.05 -0.75
CA GLU A 81 -2.81 -7.23 0.05
C GLU A 81 -1.65 -6.91 1.01
N LEU A 82 -0.64 -6.17 0.54
CA LEU A 82 0.49 -5.76 1.37
C LEU A 82 0.07 -4.79 2.49
N ILE A 83 -0.85 -3.88 2.20
CA ILE A 83 -1.45 -3.00 3.21
C ILE A 83 -2.16 -3.83 4.28
N ALA A 84 -3.04 -4.76 3.88
CA ALA A 84 -3.77 -5.63 4.80
C ALA A 84 -2.83 -6.46 5.69
N ARG A 85 -1.71 -6.95 5.13
CA ARG A 85 -0.66 -7.62 5.91
C ARG A 85 -0.01 -6.68 6.92
N GLY A 86 0.28 -5.44 6.56
CA GLY A 86 0.82 -4.46 7.49
C GLY A 86 -0.17 -4.08 8.60
N GLU A 87 -1.46 -3.99 8.30
CA GLU A 87 -2.51 -3.78 9.31
C GLU A 87 -2.64 -4.96 10.28
N PHE A 88 -2.46 -6.19 9.79
CA PHE A 88 -2.34 -7.35 10.67
C PHE A 88 -1.16 -7.22 11.64
N VAL A 89 0.02 -6.83 11.16
CA VAL A 89 1.20 -6.60 12.02
C VAL A 89 0.95 -5.48 13.04
N ALA A 90 0.23 -4.42 12.67
CA ALA A 90 -0.15 -3.36 13.60
C ALA A 90 -0.96 -3.92 14.78
N ARG A 91 -1.96 -4.77 14.51
CA ARG A 91 -2.77 -5.42 15.55
C ARG A 91 -1.95 -6.36 16.43
N GLU A 92 -0.97 -7.07 15.87
CA GLU A 92 -0.06 -7.90 16.67
C GLU A 92 0.81 -7.08 17.62
N LEU A 93 1.28 -5.91 17.18
CA LEU A 93 2.05 -4.99 18.03
C LEU A 93 1.19 -4.44 19.18
N GLU A 94 -0.05 -4.06 18.90
CA GLU A 94 -1.00 -3.64 19.94
C GLU A 94 -1.29 -4.76 20.95
N ALA A 95 -1.52 -5.99 20.47
CA ALA A 95 -1.71 -7.14 21.33
C ALA A 95 -0.49 -7.41 22.23
N LEU A 96 0.72 -7.28 21.68
CA LEU A 96 1.97 -7.41 22.43
C LEU A 96 2.11 -6.33 23.51
N TYR A 97 1.72 -5.09 23.20
CA TYR A 97 1.66 -4.00 24.17
C TYR A 97 0.70 -4.31 25.33
N TYR A 98 -0.53 -4.76 25.02
CA TYR A 98 -1.50 -5.15 26.06
C TYR A 98 -1.01 -6.32 26.91
N LEU A 99 -0.41 -7.34 26.29
CA LEU A 99 0.14 -8.49 27.00
C LEU A 99 1.25 -8.07 27.97
N ARG A 100 2.13 -7.16 27.56
CA ARG A 100 3.19 -6.60 28.43
C ARG A 100 2.57 -5.88 29.64
N LYS A 101 1.56 -5.05 29.42
CA LYS A 101 0.84 -4.34 30.48
C LYS A 101 0.17 -5.31 31.45
N TYR A 102 -0.50 -6.35 30.93
CA TYR A 102 -1.12 -7.39 31.73
C TYR A 102 -0.09 -8.15 32.57
N ARG A 103 1.04 -8.58 31.99
CA ARG A 103 2.13 -9.25 32.73
C ARG A 103 2.65 -8.40 33.89
N ALA A 104 2.87 -7.11 33.64
CA ALA A 104 3.33 -6.18 34.68
C ALA A 104 2.29 -6.01 35.80
N MET A 105 1.00 -5.94 35.46
CA MET A 105 -0.08 -5.88 36.44
C MET A 105 -0.14 -7.19 37.25
N LYS A 106 -0.14 -8.34 36.59
CA LYS A 106 -0.23 -9.65 37.24
C LYS A 106 0.88 -9.84 38.27
N LYS A 107 2.12 -9.50 37.91
CA LYS A 107 3.27 -9.57 38.81
C LYS A 107 3.11 -8.71 40.07
N ARG A 108 2.48 -7.54 39.98
CA ARG A 108 2.33 -6.62 41.13
C ARG A 108 1.26 -7.07 42.13
N TYR A 109 0.25 -7.81 41.68
CA TYR A 109 -0.92 -8.12 42.51
C TYR A 109 -1.06 -9.60 42.86
N TYR A 110 -0.34 -10.52 42.20
CA TYR A 110 -0.55 -11.97 42.35
C TYR A 110 0.72 -12.81 42.55
N GLU A 111 1.91 -12.23 42.42
CA GLU A 111 3.17 -12.93 42.75
C GLU A 111 3.61 -12.47 44.16
N GLU A 112 3.20 -13.22 45.20
CA GLU A 112 3.86 -13.25 46.52
C GLU A 112 5.08 -14.19 46.48
#